data_AF-A0A4S8LQW4-F1
#
_entry.id   AF-A0A4S8LQW4-F1
#
_cell.length_a   1.000
_cell.length_b   1.000
_cell.length_c   1.000
_cell.angle_alpha   90.00
_cell.angle_beta   90.00
_cell.angle_gamma   90.00
#
_symmetry.space_group_name_H-M   'P 1'
#
loop_
_entity.id
_entity.type
_entity.pdbx_description
1 polymer ?
#
loop_
_entity_poly.entity_id
_entity_poly.type
_entity_poly.pdbx_seq_one_letter_code
_entity_poly.pdbx_strand_id
1 'polypeptide(L)' 'MSSADAVHGESNIEKTSALDIHDAEGKEVNFGSLFADKKVVVVFIRTYFCGVPEQVSRDQGSGTSPTFRERI' A
#
# COMPACT_ATOMS: atom_id res chain seq x y z
N MET A 1 6.76 -29.97 -4.58
CA MET A 1 5.57 -29.33 -3.98
C MET A 1 5.19 -28.17 -4.89
N SER A 2 4.09 -28.31 -5.62
CA SER A 2 3.68 -27.36 -6.67
C SER A 2 3.05 -26.13 -6.03
N SER A 3 3.73 -24.98 -6.11
CA SER A 3 3.28 -23.68 -5.61
C SER A 3 2.29 -23.03 -6.60
N ALA A 4 1.31 -23.78 -7.08
CA ALA A 4 0.42 -23.39 -8.17
C ALA A 4 -1.08 -23.43 -7.79
N ASP A 5 -1.42 -23.56 -6.51
CA ASP A 5 -2.74 -23.18 -6.02
C ASP A 5 -2.81 -21.66 -5.93
N ALA A 6 -2.89 -21.07 -7.12
CA ALA A 6 -3.02 -19.66 -7.33
C ALA A 6 -4.26 -19.16 -6.59
N VAL A 7 -4.07 -18.05 -5.87
CA VAL A 7 -5.09 -17.17 -5.29
C VAL A 7 -5.96 -16.61 -6.43
N HIS A 8 -6.67 -17.46 -7.15
CA HIS A 8 -7.45 -17.16 -8.34
C HIS A 8 -8.78 -17.88 -8.18
N GLY A 9 -9.60 -17.34 -7.28
CA GLY A 9 -11.01 -17.69 -7.18
C GLY A 9 -11.79 -16.40 -7.26
N GLU A 10 -12.87 -16.36 -8.05
CA GLU A 10 -13.79 -15.22 -8.12
C GLU A 10 -14.22 -14.78 -6.70
N SER A 11 -14.40 -15.74 -5.80
CA SER A 11 -14.71 -15.51 -4.39
C SER A 11 -13.64 -14.72 -3.61
N ASN A 12 -12.36 -14.77 -4.01
CA ASN A 12 -11.31 -13.96 -3.39
C ASN A 12 -11.30 -12.54 -3.93
N ILE A 13 -11.63 -12.34 -5.20
CA ILE A 13 -11.75 -11.00 -5.80
C ILE A 13 -12.93 -10.27 -5.19
N GLU A 14 -14.09 -10.93 -5.06
CA GLU A 14 -15.28 -10.36 -4.42
C GLU A 14 -14.98 -9.93 -2.97
N LYS A 15 -14.34 -10.81 -2.18
CA LYS A 15 -13.95 -10.50 -0.80
C LYS A 15 -12.95 -9.36 -0.71
N THR A 16 -11.97 -9.31 -1.61
CA THR A 16 -10.97 -8.23 -1.62
C THR A 16 -11.59 -6.91 -2.06
N SER A 17 -12.52 -6.93 -3.00
CA SER A 17 -13.25 -5.75 -3.49
C SER A 17 -14.08 -5.07 -2.40
N ALA A 18 -14.55 -5.85 -1.42
CA ALA A 18 -15.32 -5.34 -0.29
C ALA A 18 -14.46 -4.65 0.79
N LEU A 19 -13.13 -4.65 0.65
CA LEU A 19 -12.25 -4.01 1.64
C LEU A 19 -12.26 -2.49 1.50
N ASP A 20 -12.35 -1.81 2.64
CA ASP A 20 -12.07 -0.39 2.73
C ASP A 20 -10.57 -0.19 3.01
N ILE A 21 -9.93 0.59 2.15
CA ILE A 21 -8.49 0.89 2.19
C ILE A 21 -8.27 2.39 2.28
N HIS A 22 -7.06 2.82 2.61
CA HIS A 22 -6.71 4.23 2.61
C HIS A 22 -5.92 4.61 1.35
N ASP A 23 -6.25 5.77 0.79
CA ASP A 23 -5.48 6.37 -0.29
C ASP A 23 -4.22 7.09 0.23
N ALA A 24 -3.48 7.75 -0.67
CA ALA A 24 -2.25 8.47 -0.36
C ALA A 24 -2.47 9.67 0.58
N GLU A 25 -3.69 10.17 0.70
CA GLU A 25 -4.07 11.28 1.59
C GLU A 25 -4.59 10.76 2.95
N GLY A 26 -4.67 9.44 3.11
CA GLY A 26 -5.21 8.78 4.31
C GLY A 26 -6.74 8.74 4.33
N LYS A 27 -7.40 9.05 3.22
CA LYS A 27 -8.86 8.97 3.12
C LYS A 27 -9.31 7.54 2.86
N GLU A 28 -10.39 7.13 3.52
CA GLU A 28 -11.02 5.83 3.33
C GLU A 28 -11.71 5.74 1.96
N VAL A 29 -11.39 4.68 1.23
CA VAL A 29 -11.87 4.38 -0.12
C VAL A 29 -12.14 2.88 -0.23
N ASN A 30 -13.30 2.52 -0.76
CA ASN A 30 -13.60 1.13 -1.05
C ASN A 30 -12.75 0.60 -2.21
N PHE A 31 -12.04 -0.51 -2.00
CA PHE A 31 -11.09 -1.05 -2.98
C PHE A 31 -11.76 -1.41 -4.31
N GLY A 32 -12.96 -2.00 -4.27
CA GLY A 32 -13.72 -2.39 -5.46
C GLY A 32 -14.08 -1.21 -6.37
N SER A 33 -14.32 -0.03 -5.78
CA SER A 33 -14.63 1.19 -6.53
C SER A 33 -13.52 1.64 -7.48
N LEU A 34 -12.27 1.24 -7.23
CA LEU A 34 -11.11 1.66 -8.03
C LEU A 34 -11.09 1.05 -9.44
N PHE A 35 -11.77 -0.08 -9.64
CA PHE A 35 -11.75 -0.85 -10.89
C PHE A 35 -13.14 -1.27 -11.38
N ALA A 36 -14.21 -0.69 -10.83
CA ALA A 36 -15.59 -0.98 -11.23
C ALA A 36 -15.83 -0.71 -12.73
N ASP A 37 -15.37 0.43 -13.23
CA ASP A 37 -15.65 0.89 -14.60
C ASP A 37 -14.45 0.77 -15.56
N LYS A 38 -13.32 0.23 -15.09
CA LYS A 38 -12.07 0.19 -15.86
C LYS A 38 -11.21 -1.01 -15.50
N LYS A 39 -10.44 -1.50 -16.47
CA LYS A 39 -9.45 -2.54 -16.25
C LYS A 39 -8.23 -1.96 -15.52
N VAL A 40 -7.94 -2.47 -14.33
CA VAL A 40 -6.83 -2.03 -13.49
C VAL A 40 -5.90 -3.21 -13.18
N VAL A 41 -4.60 -2.95 -13.16
CA VAL A 41 -3.59 -3.88 -12.64
C VAL A 41 -3.15 -3.38 -11.28
N VAL A 42 -3.31 -4.20 -10.25
CA VAL A 42 -2.91 -3.88 -8.88
C VAL A 42 -1.62 -4.60 -8.55
N VAL A 43 -0.63 -3.87 -8.05
CA VAL A 43 0.68 -4.41 -7.66
C VAL A 43 0.83 -4.23 -6.15
N PHE A 44 0.96 -5.33 -5.43
CA PHE A 44 1.25 -5.32 -4.00
C PHE A 44 2.76 -5.22 -3.78
N ILE A 45 3.21 -4.08 -3.26
CA ILE A 45 4.62 -3.87 -2.92
C ILE A 45 4.80 -4.18 -1.43
N ARG A 46 5.46 -5.29 -1.12
CA ARG A 46 5.88 -5.59 0.26
C ARG A 46 7.13 -4.78 0.57
N THR A 47 6.98 -3.62 1.18
CA THR A 47 8.10 -2.85 1.72
C THR A 47 8.49 -3.39 3.09
N TYR A 48 9.71 -3.94 3.21
CA TYR A 48 10.30 -4.24 4.51
C TYR A 48 10.94 -2.96 5.04
N PHE A 49 10.23 -2.21 5.86
CA PHE A 49 10.83 -1.16 6.68
C PHE A 49 11.65 -1.81 7.81
N CYS A 50 12.82 -2.35 7.47
CA CYS A 50 13.85 -2.65 8.48
C CYS A 50 14.67 -1.39 8.70
N GLY A 51 14.25 -0.61 9.69
CA GLY A 51 14.97 0.57 10.10
C GLY A 51 14.20 1.32 11.15
N VAL A 52 14.19 0.80 12.38
CA VAL A 52 14.16 1.69 13.54
C VAL A 52 15.43 2.53 13.42
N PRO A 53 15.38 3.87 13.32
CA PRO A 53 16.45 4.63 13.91
C PRO A 53 16.20 4.59 15.41
N GLU A 54 16.76 3.59 16.08
CA GLU A 54 17.03 3.74 17.50
C GLU A 54 18.06 4.86 17.62
N GLN A 55 17.54 6.02 18.03
CA GLN A 55 18.22 7.11 18.73
C GLN A 55 19.43 7.79 18.04
N VAL A 56 19.32 9.11 17.88
CA VAL A 56 20.23 10.13 18.45
C VAL A 56 20.15 11.41 17.62
N SER A 57 19.57 12.45 18.22
CA SER A 57 20.02 13.86 18.19
C SER A 57 18.91 14.88 17.91
N ARG A 58 18.83 15.83 18.86
CA ARG A 58 18.41 17.23 18.70
C ARG A 58 16.92 17.51 18.77
N ASP A 59 16.52 17.68 20.02
CA ASP A 59 15.78 18.87 20.45
C ASP A 59 16.01 20.07 19.52
N GLN A 60 14.87 20.58 19.03
CA GLN A 60 14.59 21.89 18.47
C GLN A 60 15.46 22.44 17.33
N GLY A 61 14.90 22.42 16.12
CA GLY A 61 15.30 23.34 15.07
C GLY A 61 14.80 22.97 13.68
N SER A 62 13.85 23.74 13.18
CA SER A 62 13.48 23.91 11.76
C SER A 62 12.81 22.73 11.04
N GLY A 63 11.65 23.02 10.46
CA GLY A 63 10.87 22.08 9.66
C GLY A 63 11.55 21.70 8.35
N THR A 64 11.25 20.49 7.91
CA THR A 64 11.00 20.11 6.52
C THR A 64 10.43 18.69 6.56
N SER A 65 9.17 18.53 6.12
CA SER A 65 8.55 17.23 5.88
C SER A 65 9.42 16.39 4.94
N PRO A 66 9.54 15.06 5.14
CA PRO A 66 10.36 14.24 4.25
C PRO A 66 9.63 14.11 2.92
N THR A 67 10.10 14.84 1.91
CA THR A 67 9.69 14.65 0.52
C THR A 67 10.27 13.31 0.06
N PHE A 68 9.39 12.33 -0.15
CA PHE A 68 9.69 11.08 -0.83
C PHE A 68 10.17 11.42 -2.25
N ARG A 69 11.49 11.49 -2.45
CA ARG A 69 12.10 11.68 -3.77
C ARG A 69 12.24 10.32 -4.44
N GLU A 70 11.31 10.04 -5.32
CA GLU A 70 11.39 9.05 -6.38
C GLU A 70 12.61 9.38 -7.26
N ARG A 71 13.61 8.49 -7.29
CA ARG A 71 14.75 8.56 -8.21
C ARG A 71 14.66 7.33 -9.11
N ILE A 72 14.25 7.59 -10.34
CA ILE A 72 14.41 6.70 -11.50
C ILE A 72 15.90 6.59 -11.83
#